data_AF-X1N9M4-F1
#
_entry.id   AF-X1N9M4-F1
#
_cell.length_a   1.000
_cell.length_b   1.000
_cell.length_c   1.000
_cell.angle_alpha   90.00
_cell.angle_beta   90.00
_cell.angle_gamma   90.00
#
_symmetry.space_group_name_H-M   'P 1'
#
loop_
_entity.id
_entity.type
_entity.pdbx_description
1 polymer ?
#
loop_
_entity_poly.entity_id
_entity_poly.type
_entity_poly.pdbx_seq_one_letter_code
_entity_poly.pdbx_strand_id
1 'polypeptide(L)'
;MNKEGEMNQQEMKALKKKIAIRFSLIPLFLGLIILLPAWTLKFWQAYTYLVVLVVPMIFALLYFLKKDPKFLERRTRVKEKEKQQKLLSILSTAIFLTGFIIPGLDHRFAWSDVPIYIVITADIIVLLGYLIILFVFKQNSYASCIIEVNENQKVISTGLYGVVRHPMYLGVLIMFLP
;
A
#
# COMPACT_ATOMS: atom_id res chain seq x y z
N MET A 1 2.84 -36.37 -0.62
CA MET A 1 2.16 -35.07 -0.81
C MET A 1 3.02 -33.99 -0.17
N ASN A 2 3.60 -33.10 -0.98
CA ASN A 2 4.75 -32.25 -0.63
C ASN A 2 4.48 -31.27 0.53
N LYS A 3 5.46 -31.22 1.45
CA LYS A 3 5.60 -30.26 2.55
C LYS A 3 6.09 -28.86 2.10
N GLU A 4 6.08 -28.55 0.80
CA GLU A 4 6.64 -27.30 0.25
C GLU A 4 5.72 -26.08 0.40
N GLY A 5 4.53 -26.25 0.96
CA GLY A 5 3.50 -25.21 1.08
C GLY A 5 3.61 -24.30 2.32
N GLU A 6 4.19 -24.79 3.42
CA GLU A 6 4.12 -24.12 4.72
C GLU A 6 5.49 -23.53 5.11
N MET A 7 5.48 -22.26 5.54
CA MET A 7 6.70 -21.65 6.08
C MET A 7 7.10 -22.35 7.37
N ASN A 8 8.39 -22.63 7.53
CA ASN A 8 8.88 -23.20 8.78
C ASN A 8 8.82 -22.14 9.91
N GLN A 9 9.00 -22.59 11.16
CA GLN A 9 8.87 -21.69 12.32
C GLN A 9 9.89 -20.53 12.32
N GLN A 10 11.10 -20.75 11.81
CA GLN A 10 12.14 -19.73 11.75
C GLN A 10 11.81 -18.65 10.71
N GLU A 11 11.38 -19.07 9.52
CA GLU A 11 10.90 -18.19 8.45
C GLU A 11 9.71 -17.35 8.92
N MET A 12 8.76 -17.98 9.62
CA MET A 12 7.59 -17.30 10.16
C MET A 12 7.98 -16.24 11.20
N LYS A 13 8.91 -16.56 12.10
CA LYS A 13 9.41 -15.62 13.11
C LYS A 13 10.15 -14.45 12.46
N ALA A 14 10.98 -14.72 11.45
CA ALA A 14 11.70 -13.69 10.71
C ALA A 14 10.75 -12.77 9.94
N LEU A 15 9.73 -13.33 9.27
CA LEU A 15 8.70 -12.57 8.57
C LEU A 15 7.93 -11.66 9.52
N LYS A 16 7.42 -12.21 10.64
CA LYS A 16 6.69 -11.43 11.66
C LYS A 16 7.53 -10.27 12.19
N LYS A 17 8.81 -10.50 12.49
CA LYS A 17 9.74 -9.44 12.93
C LYS A 17 9.89 -8.35 11.87
N LYS A 18 10.15 -8.75 10.61
CA LYS A 18 10.36 -7.81 9.49
C LYS A 18 9.11 -6.96 9.23
N ILE A 19 7.94 -7.59 9.27
CA ILE A 19 6.65 -6.94 9.13
C ILE A 19 6.41 -5.98 10.29
N ALA A 20 6.58 -6.42 11.54
CA ALA A 20 6.33 -5.59 12.72
C ALA A 20 7.17 -4.30 12.67
N ILE A 21 8.47 -4.42 12.36
CA ILE A 21 9.35 -3.25 12.23
C ILE A 21 8.83 -2.30 11.13
N ARG A 22 8.57 -2.82 9.92
CA ARG A 22 8.13 -1.97 8.79
C ARG A 22 6.78 -1.31 9.05
N PHE A 23 5.80 -2.06 9.54
CA PHE A 23 4.45 -1.57 9.77
C PHE A 23 4.35 -0.63 10.97
N SER A 24 5.29 -0.70 11.94
CA SER A 24 5.39 0.33 12.97
C SER A 24 6.03 1.62 12.47
N LEU A 25 7.00 1.53 11.55
CA LEU A 25 7.72 2.71 11.03
C LEU A 25 6.93 3.47 9.96
N ILE A 26 6.15 2.79 9.12
CA ILE A 26 5.41 3.43 8.01
C ILE A 26 4.41 4.49 8.50
N PRO A 27 3.50 4.22 9.46
CA PRO A 27 2.57 5.23 9.96
C PRO A 27 3.28 6.42 10.60
N LEU A 28 4.37 6.17 11.33
CA LEU A 28 5.20 7.22 11.92
C LEU A 28 5.80 8.12 10.84
N PHE A 29 6.37 7.51 9.80
CA PHE A 29 6.95 8.22 8.67
C PHE A 29 5.91 9.04 7.91
N LEU A 30 4.73 8.47 7.63
CA LEU A 30 3.62 9.16 6.97
C LEU A 30 3.09 10.33 7.81
N GLY A 31 2.95 10.15 9.13
CA GLY A 31 2.57 11.25 10.02
C GLY A 31 3.61 12.36 10.04
N LEU A 32 4.90 12.00 10.10
CA LEU A 32 6.01 12.95 10.11
C LEU A 32 6.06 13.78 8.82
N ILE A 33 5.94 13.14 7.65
CA ILE A 33 6.08 13.82 6.36
C ILE A 33 4.90 14.75 6.04
N ILE A 34 3.72 14.53 6.63
CA ILE A 34 2.56 15.44 6.50
C ILE A 34 2.61 16.56 7.55
N LEU A 35 2.91 16.24 8.81
CA LEU A 35 2.81 17.18 9.93
C LEU A 35 4.03 18.10 10.06
N LEU A 36 5.24 17.66 9.68
CA LEU A 36 6.43 18.52 9.72
C LEU A 36 6.29 19.72 8.78
N PRO A 37 5.87 19.58 7.50
CA PRO A 37 5.64 20.73 6.63
C PRO A 37 4.51 21.63 7.13
N ALA A 38 3.47 21.05 7.74
CA ALA A 38 2.34 21.79 8.32
C ALA A 38 2.73 22.65 9.52
N TRP A 39 3.81 22.29 10.23
CA TRP A 39 4.28 22.98 11.44
C TRP A 39 3.20 23.10 12.54
N THR A 40 2.27 22.17 12.58
CA THR A 40 1.18 22.14 13.56
C THR A 40 0.61 20.73 13.70
N LEU A 41 0.08 20.43 14.89
CA LEU A 41 -0.69 19.22 15.15
C LEU A 41 -2.20 19.45 15.02
N LYS A 42 -2.64 20.70 14.81
CA LYS A 42 -4.07 21.02 14.61
C LYS A 42 -4.45 20.84 13.14
N PHE A 43 -4.27 19.63 12.61
CA PHE A 43 -4.56 19.29 11.22
C PHE A 43 -5.38 18.00 11.15
N TRP A 44 -6.70 18.13 11.28
CA TRP A 44 -7.58 16.96 11.42
C TRP A 44 -7.65 16.10 10.15
N GLN A 45 -7.57 16.72 8.98
CA GLN A 45 -7.58 16.03 7.68
C GLN A 45 -6.38 15.09 7.53
N ALA A 46 -5.21 15.47 8.06
CA ALA A 46 -4.05 14.59 8.08
C ALA A 46 -4.32 13.32 8.89
N TYR A 47 -4.98 13.44 10.05
CA TYR A 47 -5.31 12.28 10.87
C TYR A 47 -6.37 11.39 10.23
N THR A 48 -7.41 11.95 9.61
CA THR A 48 -8.43 11.14 8.91
C THR A 48 -7.82 10.40 7.73
N TYR A 49 -7.00 11.08 6.93
CA TYR A 49 -6.30 10.45 5.82
C TYR A 49 -5.32 9.35 6.30
N LEU A 50 -4.57 9.59 7.38
CA LEU A 50 -3.72 8.55 7.99
C LEU A 50 -4.53 7.34 8.44
N VAL A 51 -5.70 7.52 9.05
CA VAL A 51 -6.58 6.42 9.43
C VAL A 51 -7.04 5.64 8.20
N VAL A 52 -7.46 6.35 7.14
CA VAL A 52 -7.87 5.76 5.85
C VAL A 52 -6.77 4.91 5.21
N LEU A 53 -5.50 5.33 5.31
CA LEU A 53 -4.38 4.54 4.79
C LEU A 53 -3.99 3.37 5.71
N VAL A 54 -3.91 3.62 7.01
CA VAL A 54 -3.29 2.70 7.98
C VAL A 54 -4.24 1.58 8.40
N VAL A 55 -5.53 1.85 8.59
CA VAL A 55 -6.48 0.84 9.08
C VAL A 55 -6.68 -0.31 8.08
N PRO A 56 -6.99 -0.06 6.79
CA PRO A 56 -7.07 -1.14 5.79
C PRO A 56 -5.74 -1.88 5.63
N MET A 57 -4.62 -1.17 5.74
CA MET A 57 -3.28 -1.76 5.67
C MET A 57 -3.02 -2.75 6.83
N ILE A 58 -3.37 -2.39 8.07
CA ILE A 58 -3.27 -3.29 9.24
C ILE A 58 -4.24 -4.48 9.08
N PHE A 59 -5.47 -4.22 8.65
CA PHE A 59 -6.45 -5.29 8.40
C PHE A 59 -5.93 -6.30 7.39
N ALA A 60 -5.43 -5.83 6.23
CA ALA A 60 -4.84 -6.65 5.20
C ALA A 60 -3.69 -7.49 5.75
N LEU A 61 -2.80 -6.85 6.52
CA LEU A 61 -1.67 -7.53 7.12
C LEU A 61 -2.12 -8.69 8.02
N LEU A 62 -3.02 -8.43 8.96
CA LEU A 62 -3.49 -9.45 9.91
C LEU A 62 -4.24 -10.58 9.20
N TYR A 63 -5.01 -10.25 8.17
CA TYR A 63 -5.73 -11.22 7.35
C TYR A 63 -4.75 -12.14 6.60
N PHE A 64 -3.80 -11.58 5.83
CA PHE A 64 -2.87 -12.36 5.04
C PHE A 64 -1.79 -13.06 5.89
N LEU A 65 -1.42 -12.52 7.05
CA LEU A 65 -0.48 -13.20 7.94
C LEU A 65 -1.04 -14.54 8.45
N LYS A 66 -2.38 -14.64 8.56
CA LYS A 66 -3.08 -15.88 8.92
C LYS A 66 -3.38 -16.75 7.70
N LYS A 67 -3.83 -16.15 6.58
CA LYS A 67 -4.35 -16.91 5.43
C LYS A 67 -3.31 -17.24 4.36
N ASP A 68 -2.34 -16.35 4.14
CA ASP A 68 -1.31 -16.51 3.12
C ASP A 68 -0.03 -15.73 3.51
N PRO A 69 0.77 -16.26 4.44
CA PRO A 69 1.99 -15.60 4.89
C PRO A 69 3.07 -15.54 3.79
N LYS A 70 3.01 -16.44 2.80
CA LYS A 70 3.94 -16.44 1.66
C LYS A 70 3.67 -15.27 0.72
N PHE A 71 2.42 -14.89 0.50
CA PHE A 71 2.08 -13.64 -0.18
C PHE A 71 2.75 -12.44 0.50
N LEU A 72 2.65 -12.33 1.83
CA LEU A 72 3.30 -11.24 2.56
C LEU A 72 4.83 -11.29 2.46
N GLU A 73 5.42 -12.48 2.54
CA GLU A 73 6.86 -12.67 2.38
C GLU A 73 7.35 -12.12 1.04
N ARG A 74 6.69 -12.50 -0.07
CA ARG A 74 6.98 -11.99 -1.42
C ARG A 74 6.87 -10.47 -1.48
N ARG A 75 5.79 -9.90 -0.92
CA ARG A 75 5.59 -8.45 -0.84
C ARG A 75 6.66 -7.72 -0.01
N THR A 76 7.37 -8.42 0.88
CA THR A 76 8.51 -7.80 1.60
C THR A 76 9.80 -7.73 0.78
N ARG A 77 9.88 -8.44 -0.36
CA ARG A 77 11.00 -8.41 -1.29
C ARG A 77 10.85 -7.19 -2.20
N VAL A 78 11.65 -6.16 -1.93
CA VAL A 78 11.56 -4.85 -2.60
C VAL A 78 12.82 -4.52 -3.40
N LYS A 79 13.78 -5.45 -3.46
CA LYS A 79 15.05 -5.22 -4.16
C LYS A 79 14.88 -5.56 -5.64
N GLU A 80 14.65 -4.52 -6.43
CA GLU A 80 14.62 -4.63 -7.88
C GLU A 80 16.05 -4.78 -8.45
N LYS A 81 16.23 -5.73 -9.36
CA LYS A 81 17.52 -6.05 -9.99
C LYS A 81 17.73 -5.23 -11.26
N GLU A 82 16.65 -4.91 -11.96
CA GLU A 82 16.72 -4.19 -13.23
C GLU A 82 16.93 -2.69 -13.03
N LYS A 83 17.97 -2.14 -13.69
CA LYS A 83 18.37 -0.73 -13.53
C LYS A 83 17.27 0.24 -13.92
N GLN A 84 16.56 -0.03 -15.01
CA GLN A 84 15.46 0.81 -15.50
C GLN A 84 14.29 0.83 -14.51
N GLN A 85 13.92 -0.32 -13.97
CA GLN A 85 12.84 -0.43 -12.99
C GLN A 85 13.22 0.23 -11.65
N LYS A 86 14.49 0.15 -11.26
CA LYS A 86 15.01 0.88 -10.09
C LYS A 86 14.89 2.39 -10.25
N LEU A 87 15.22 2.93 -11.43
CA LEU A 87 15.05 4.37 -11.70
C LEU A 87 13.58 4.78 -11.62
N LEU A 88 12.69 3.99 -12.24
CA LEU A 88 11.25 4.24 -12.18
C LEU A 88 10.71 4.18 -10.75
N SER A 89 11.20 3.25 -9.93
CA SER A 89 10.85 3.15 -8.51
C SER A 89 11.28 4.38 -7.71
N ILE A 90 12.47 4.94 -7.97
CA ILE A 90 12.95 6.16 -7.32
C ILE A 90 12.08 7.36 -7.71
N LEU A 91 11.81 7.53 -9.01
CA LEU A 91 10.96 8.61 -9.51
C LEU A 91 9.54 8.52 -8.94
N SER A 92 8.96 7.32 -8.94
CA SER A 92 7.63 7.07 -8.38
C SER A 92 7.59 7.35 -6.88
N THR A 93 8.66 7.00 -6.15
CA THR A 93 8.77 7.32 -4.72
C THR A 93 8.83 8.83 -4.51
N ALA A 94 9.61 9.57 -5.30
CA ALA A 94 9.68 11.02 -5.19
C ALA A 94 8.30 11.67 -5.40
N ILE A 95 7.58 11.28 -6.45
CA ILE A 95 6.21 11.75 -6.73
C ILE A 95 5.28 11.40 -5.57
N PHE A 96 5.32 10.16 -5.08
CA PHE A 96 4.53 9.73 -3.94
C PHE A 96 4.78 10.60 -2.70
N LEU A 97 6.04 10.89 -2.36
CA LEU A 97 6.39 11.74 -1.23
C LEU A 97 5.87 13.17 -1.39
N THR A 98 5.93 13.74 -2.60
CA THR A 98 5.39 15.09 -2.84
C THR A 98 3.89 15.17 -2.56
N GLY A 99 3.13 14.10 -2.83
CA GLY A 99 1.70 14.03 -2.51
C GLY A 99 1.37 14.15 -1.01
N PHE A 100 2.31 13.85 -0.12
CA PHE A 100 2.14 14.04 1.33
C PHE A 100 2.73 15.35 1.85
N ILE A 101 3.80 15.83 1.23
CA ILE A 101 4.46 17.08 1.63
C ILE A 101 3.60 18.29 1.29
N ILE A 102 3.01 18.31 0.09
CA ILE A 102 2.25 19.44 -0.44
C ILE A 102 1.04 19.79 0.47
N PRO A 103 0.17 18.84 0.88
CA PRO A 103 -0.94 19.16 1.78
C PRO A 103 -0.50 19.76 3.12
N GLY A 104 0.65 19.35 3.64
CA GLY A 104 1.22 19.95 4.85
C GLY A 104 1.62 21.42 4.62
N LEU A 105 2.32 21.71 3.52
CA LEU A 105 2.66 23.09 3.16
C LEU A 105 1.42 23.94 2.87
N ASP A 106 0.44 23.38 2.16
CA ASP A 106 -0.84 24.01 1.86
C ASP A 106 -1.57 24.41 3.14
N HIS A 107 -1.65 23.50 4.13
CA HIS A 107 -2.24 23.81 5.43
C HIS A 107 -1.47 24.92 6.19
N ARG A 108 -0.13 24.93 6.09
CA ARG A 108 0.71 25.94 6.76
C ARG A 108 0.52 27.33 6.15
N PHE A 109 0.48 27.42 4.83
CA PHE A 109 0.41 28.69 4.12
C PHE A 109 -1.01 29.08 3.72
N ALA A 110 -2.00 28.23 4.00
CA ALA A 110 -3.41 28.41 3.68
C ALA A 110 -3.63 28.76 2.20
N TRP A 111 -2.96 28.06 1.28
CA TRP A 111 -3.10 28.32 -0.16
C TRP A 111 -4.45 27.88 -0.72
N SER A 112 -5.09 26.91 -0.06
CA SER A 112 -6.37 26.35 -0.48
C SER A 112 -7.38 26.37 0.66
N ASP A 113 -8.65 26.62 0.33
CA ASP A 113 -9.79 26.39 1.22
C ASP A 113 -10.67 25.29 0.62
N VAL A 114 -10.51 24.08 1.13
CA VAL A 114 -11.18 22.89 0.60
C VAL A 114 -12.40 22.56 1.47
N PRO A 115 -13.62 22.60 0.91
CA PRO A 115 -14.81 22.24 1.64
C PRO A 115 -14.75 20.81 2.21
N ILE A 116 -15.26 20.63 3.43
CA ILE A 116 -15.22 19.36 4.16
C ILE A 116 -15.81 18.17 3.39
N TYR A 117 -16.85 18.41 2.58
CA TYR A 117 -17.49 17.34 1.80
C TYR A 117 -16.57 16.81 0.69
N ILE A 118 -15.66 17.63 0.15
CA ILE A 118 -14.67 17.18 -0.84
C ILE A 118 -13.65 16.27 -0.16
N VAL A 119 -13.16 16.65 1.02
CA VAL A 119 -12.21 15.84 1.82
C VAL A 119 -12.80 14.46 2.13
N ILE A 120 -14.04 14.42 2.63
CA ILE A 120 -14.71 13.15 2.95
C ILE A 120 -14.95 12.30 1.70
N THR A 121 -15.35 12.93 0.58
CA THR A 121 -15.57 12.21 -0.69
C THR A 121 -14.27 11.61 -1.21
N ALA A 122 -13.17 12.36 -1.15
CA ALA A 122 -11.84 11.87 -1.52
C ALA A 122 -11.44 10.66 -0.66
N ASP A 123 -11.59 10.75 0.67
CA ASP A 123 -11.31 9.65 1.60
C ASP A 123 -12.11 8.38 1.26
N ILE A 124 -13.39 8.52 0.89
CA ILE A 124 -14.23 7.39 0.46
C ILE A 124 -13.69 6.77 -0.84
N ILE A 125 -13.30 7.58 -1.82
CA ILE A 125 -12.75 7.09 -3.09
C ILE A 125 -11.43 6.35 -2.84
N VAL A 126 -10.57 6.85 -1.97
CA VAL A 126 -9.34 6.17 -1.55
C VAL A 126 -9.64 4.81 -0.92
N LEU A 127 -10.64 4.72 -0.03
CA LEU A 127 -11.07 3.46 0.55
C LEU A 127 -11.58 2.46 -0.50
N LEU A 128 -12.32 2.91 -1.52
CA LEU A 128 -12.77 2.06 -2.61
C LEU A 128 -11.59 1.49 -3.42
N GLY A 129 -10.58 2.32 -3.71
CA GLY A 129 -9.32 1.88 -4.33
C GLY A 129 -8.62 0.80 -3.50
N TYR A 130 -8.54 1.00 -2.18
CA TYR A 130 -8.03 0.00 -1.24
C TYR A 130 -8.80 -1.33 -1.31
N LEU A 131 -10.14 -1.28 -1.31
CA LEU A 131 -10.96 -2.50 -1.37
C LEU A 131 -10.68 -3.30 -2.64
N ILE A 132 -10.56 -2.63 -3.80
CA ILE A 132 -10.18 -3.29 -5.05
C ILE A 132 -8.83 -3.99 -4.89
N ILE A 133 -7.82 -3.30 -4.35
CA ILE A 133 -6.49 -3.88 -4.12
C ILE A 133 -6.56 -5.10 -3.17
N LEU A 134 -7.39 -5.06 -2.13
CA LEU A 134 -7.57 -6.21 -1.23
C LEU A 134 -8.19 -7.41 -1.93
N PHE A 135 -9.19 -7.20 -2.80
CA PHE A 135 -9.76 -8.28 -3.61
C PHE A 135 -8.74 -8.84 -4.60
N VAL A 136 -7.92 -7.99 -5.21
CA VAL A 136 -6.81 -8.42 -6.06
C VAL A 136 -5.84 -9.30 -5.29
N PHE A 137 -5.41 -8.90 -4.09
CA PHE A 137 -4.53 -9.72 -3.25
C PHE A 137 -5.15 -11.04 -2.84
N LYS A 138 -6.47 -11.07 -2.61
CA LYS A 138 -7.19 -12.31 -2.32
C LYS A 138 -7.25 -13.24 -3.54
N GLN A 139 -7.35 -12.69 -4.75
CA GLN A 139 -7.40 -13.47 -5.99
C GLN A 139 -6.00 -13.89 -6.46
N ASN A 140 -4.95 -13.13 -6.11
CA ASN A 140 -3.59 -13.34 -6.59
C ASN A 140 -2.57 -13.42 -5.45
N SER A 141 -2.34 -14.64 -4.95
CA SER A 141 -1.28 -14.95 -3.97
C SER A 141 0.14 -14.63 -4.49
N TYR A 142 0.35 -14.68 -5.81
CA TYR A 142 1.66 -14.48 -6.44
C TYR A 142 1.99 -13.01 -6.69
N ALA A 143 1.11 -12.07 -6.33
CA ALA A 143 1.38 -10.64 -6.47
C ALA A 143 2.61 -10.22 -5.64
N SER A 144 3.67 -9.82 -6.34
CA SER A 144 4.97 -9.41 -5.77
C SER A 144 5.20 -7.91 -5.96
N CYS A 145 6.15 -7.34 -5.20
CA CYS A 145 6.61 -5.96 -5.37
C CYS A 145 7.62 -5.80 -6.52
N ILE A 146 8.19 -6.91 -7.00
CA ILE A 146 9.18 -6.97 -8.07
C ILE A 146 8.70 -7.95 -9.13
N ILE A 147 9.21 -7.84 -10.35
CA ILE A 147 8.83 -8.73 -11.44
C ILE A 147 9.55 -10.06 -11.25
N GLU A 148 8.79 -11.09 -10.88
CA GLU A 148 9.27 -12.46 -10.70
C GLU A 148 8.35 -13.42 -11.45
N VAL A 149 8.93 -14.47 -12.06
CA VAL A 149 8.18 -15.59 -12.63
C VAL A 149 8.33 -16.77 -11.70
N ASN A 150 7.22 -17.42 -11.34
CA ASN A 150 7.22 -18.62 -10.53
C ASN A 150 6.63 -19.78 -11.34
N GLU A 151 7.28 -20.94 -11.36
CA GLU A 151 6.85 -22.11 -12.14
C GLU A 151 5.44 -22.59 -11.80
N ASN A 152 5.00 -22.36 -10.55
CA ASN A 152 3.67 -22.75 -10.09
C ASN A 152 2.60 -21.67 -10.28
N GLN A 153 2.97 -20.49 -10.81
CA GLN A 153 2.04 -19.40 -11.04
C GLN A 153 1.16 -19.69 -12.26
N LYS A 154 -0.15 -19.71 -12.06
CA LYS A 154 -1.14 -19.83 -13.13
C LYS A 154 -1.69 -18.45 -13.50
N VAL A 155 -2.05 -18.28 -14.77
CA VAL A 155 -2.76 -17.08 -15.24
C VAL A 155 -4.16 -17.06 -14.62
N ILE A 156 -4.54 -15.92 -14.03
CA ILE A 156 -5.84 -15.72 -13.41
C ILE A 156 -6.74 -14.99 -14.40
N SER A 157 -7.88 -15.57 -14.73
CA SER A 157 -8.90 -14.98 -15.62
C SER A 157 -10.28 -14.89 -14.98
N THR A 158 -10.38 -15.14 -13.67
CA THR A 158 -11.64 -15.11 -12.91
C THR A 158 -11.68 -13.89 -11.98
N GLY A 159 -12.88 -13.54 -11.51
CA GLY A 159 -13.05 -12.39 -10.62
C GLY A 159 -12.75 -11.06 -11.32
N LEU A 160 -11.96 -10.19 -10.67
CA LEU A 160 -11.64 -8.86 -11.22
C LEU A 160 -10.78 -8.96 -12.49
N TYR A 161 -9.94 -9.98 -12.57
CA TYR A 161 -9.09 -10.26 -13.72
C TYR A 161 -9.89 -10.67 -14.97
N GLY A 162 -11.14 -11.10 -14.81
CA GLY A 162 -12.04 -11.37 -15.94
C GLY A 162 -12.62 -10.11 -16.59
N VAL A 163 -12.61 -8.97 -15.88
CA VAL A 163 -13.13 -7.69 -16.36
C VAL A 163 -12.00 -6.80 -16.87
N VAL A 164 -10.91 -6.68 -16.10
CA VAL A 164 -9.76 -5.82 -16.40
C VAL A 164 -8.48 -6.62 -16.25
N ARG A 165 -7.55 -6.52 -17.22
CA ARG A 165 -6.27 -7.26 -17.19
C ARG A 165 -5.35 -6.86 -16.04
N HIS A 166 -5.43 -5.61 -15.59
CA HIS A 166 -4.62 -5.05 -14.50
C HIS A 166 -5.50 -4.40 -13.42
N PRO A 167 -6.28 -5.18 -12.66
CA PRO A 167 -7.22 -4.65 -11.68
C PRO A 167 -6.51 -3.95 -10.51
N MET A 168 -5.26 -4.34 -10.21
CA MET A 168 -4.45 -3.65 -9.20
C MET A 168 -4.15 -2.20 -9.60
N TYR A 169 -3.80 -1.96 -10.86
CA TYR A 169 -3.50 -0.62 -11.37
C TYR A 169 -4.75 0.25 -11.38
N LEU A 170 -5.90 -0.33 -11.71
CA LEU A 170 -7.18 0.38 -11.56
C LEU A 170 -7.42 0.81 -10.10
N GLY A 171 -7.22 -0.10 -9.13
CA GLY A 171 -7.36 0.23 -7.72
C GLY A 171 -6.38 1.33 -7.26
N VAL A 172 -5.13 1.27 -7.73
CA VAL A 172 -4.12 2.32 -7.48
C VAL A 172 -4.53 3.65 -8.09
N LEU A 173 -4.99 3.67 -9.35
CA LEU A 173 -5.44 4.89 -10.00
C LEU A 173 -6.61 5.53 -9.26
N ILE A 174 -7.61 4.74 -8.86
CA ILE A 174 -8.73 5.22 -8.05
C ILE A 174 -8.24 5.80 -6.72
N MET A 175 -7.23 5.18 -6.11
CA MET A 175 -6.66 5.63 -4.84
C MET A 175 -5.88 6.96 -4.94
N PHE A 176 -5.30 7.29 -6.10
CA PHE A 176 -4.45 8.48 -6.29
C PHE A 176 -5.10 9.60 -7.12
N LEU A 177 -6.26 9.35 -7.73
CA LEU A 177 -6.98 10.33 -8.54
C LEU A 177 -7.57 11.51 -7.73
N PRO A 178 -8.25 11.29 -6.59
CA PRO A 178 -8.84 12.39 -5.82
C PRO A 178 -7.77 13.15 -5.02
#